data_AF-A0A2A4J3M6-F1
#
_entry.id   AF-A0A2A4J3M6-F1
#
_cell.length_a   1.000
_cell.length_b   1.000
_cell.length_c   1.000
_cell.angle_alpha   90.00
_cell.angle_beta   90.00
_cell.angle_gamma   90.00
#
_symmetry.space_group_name_H-M   'P 1'
#
loop_
_entity.id
_entity.type
_entity.pdbx_description
1 polymer ?
#
loop_
_entity_poly.entity_id
_entity_poly.type
_entity_poly.pdbx_seq_one_letter_code
_entity_poly.pdbx_strand_id
1 'polypeptide(L)'
;MDLINQEILEELSIHAADPNYESRHAQNMIDLLEDIKHYEESIILNKVIIIMDKGLQRMKDSDYPFGTEIAELTRLRGELAKNLGKRRVMCAAARRICEEVTRETRNQRLRLEIQHKRFIDNAAIEIQQNIE
;
A
#
# COMPACT_ATOMS: atom_id res chain seq x y z
N MET A 1 4.14 -30.72 -25.81
CA MET A 1 4.91 -29.68 -25.09
C MET A 1 4.16 -29.48 -23.80
N ASP A 2 4.71 -29.98 -22.70
CA ASP A 2 3.96 -30.11 -21.44
C ASP A 2 3.67 -28.74 -20.82
N LEU A 3 2.54 -28.60 -20.12
CA LEU A 3 2.08 -27.32 -19.55
C LEU A 3 3.15 -26.61 -18.69
N ILE A 4 4.05 -27.36 -18.06
CA ILE A 4 5.18 -26.85 -17.27
C ILE A 4 6.14 -26.04 -18.14
N ASN A 5 6.41 -26.53 -19.35
CA ASN A 5 7.23 -25.78 -20.30
C ASN A 5 6.50 -24.52 -20.75
N GLN A 6 5.16 -24.53 -20.81
CA GLN A 6 4.35 -23.39 -21.25
C GLN A 6 4.26 -22.29 -20.18
N GLU A 7 4.22 -22.64 -18.89
CA GLU A 7 4.27 -21.69 -17.77
C GLU A 7 5.65 -21.11 -17.53
N ILE A 8 6.70 -21.94 -17.56
CA ILE A 8 8.08 -21.43 -17.48
C ILE A 8 8.35 -20.52 -18.68
N LEU A 9 7.80 -20.86 -19.87
CA LEU A 9 7.80 -19.96 -21.02
C LEU A 9 6.95 -18.70 -20.79
N GLU A 10 5.84 -18.74 -20.06
CA GLU A 10 5.04 -17.55 -19.71
C GLU A 10 5.75 -16.65 -18.71
N GLU A 11 6.38 -17.21 -17.67
CA GLU A 11 7.11 -16.46 -16.64
C GLU A 11 8.40 -15.87 -17.21
N LEU A 12 9.14 -16.64 -18.00
CA LEU A 12 10.25 -16.14 -18.82
C LEU A 12 9.75 -15.17 -19.90
N SER A 13 8.53 -15.32 -20.43
CA SER A 13 7.93 -14.35 -21.35
C SER A 13 7.51 -13.07 -20.65
N ILE A 14 7.08 -13.10 -19.39
CA ILE A 14 6.78 -11.90 -18.59
C ILE A 14 8.09 -11.16 -18.29
N HIS A 15 9.14 -11.88 -17.89
CA HIS A 15 10.47 -11.30 -17.72
C HIS A 15 11.11 -10.84 -19.04
N ALA A 16 10.84 -11.51 -20.15
CA ALA A 16 11.31 -11.10 -21.48
C ALA A 16 10.48 -9.96 -22.09
N ALA A 17 9.18 -9.86 -21.78
CA ALA A 17 8.28 -8.81 -22.23
C ALA A 17 8.40 -7.53 -21.39
N ASP A 18 8.78 -7.66 -20.12
CA ASP A 18 9.17 -6.54 -19.26
C ASP A 18 10.51 -6.84 -18.57
N PRO A 19 11.63 -6.50 -19.22
CA PRO A 19 12.97 -6.60 -18.62
C PRO A 19 13.12 -5.82 -17.31
N ASN A 20 12.20 -4.88 -17.04
CA ASN A 20 12.19 -4.04 -15.86
C ASN A 20 11.23 -4.54 -14.76
N TYR A 21 10.72 -5.77 -14.84
CA TYR A 21 9.76 -6.31 -13.85
C TYR A 21 10.26 -6.15 -12.40
N GLU A 22 11.51 -6.51 -12.12
CA GLU A 22 12.11 -6.33 -10.80
C GLU A 22 12.23 -4.85 -10.40
N SER A 23 12.59 -3.99 -11.34
CA SER A 23 12.65 -2.54 -11.11
C SER A 23 11.26 -1.94 -10.84
N ARG A 24 10.22 -2.44 -11.51
CA ARG A 24 8.82 -2.02 -11.32
C ARG A 24 8.27 -2.51 -9.98
N HIS A 25 8.62 -3.73 -9.59
CA HIS A 25 8.30 -4.27 -8.27
C HIS A 25 8.98 -3.48 -7.14
N ALA A 26 10.27 -3.17 -7.30
CA ALA A 26 11.01 -2.31 -6.36
C ALA A 26 10.38 -0.91 -6.26
N GLN A 27 9.97 -0.32 -7.40
CA GLN A 27 9.27 0.96 -7.40
C GLN A 27 7.94 0.91 -6.63
N ASN A 28 7.14 -0.15 -6.82
CA ASN A 28 5.90 -0.33 -6.06
C ASN A 28 6.15 -0.44 -4.54
N MET A 29 7.27 -1.03 -4.11
CA MET A 29 7.64 -1.08 -2.69
C MET A 29 8.11 0.27 -2.15
N ILE A 30 8.82 1.06 -2.96
CA ILE A 30 9.21 2.43 -2.62
C ILE A 30 7.95 3.30 -2.43
N ASP A 31 7.00 3.22 -3.36
CA ASP A 31 5.73 3.96 -3.30
C ASP A 31 4.94 3.60 -2.03
N LEU A 32 4.89 2.31 -1.65
CA LEU A 32 4.26 1.83 -0.41
C LEU A 32 4.90 2.41 0.86
N LEU A 33 6.24 2.46 0.92
CA LEU A 33 6.96 3.05 2.04
C LEU A 33 6.72 4.56 2.14
N GLU A 34 6.61 5.23 1.00
CA GLU A 34 6.25 6.64 0.94
C GLU A 34 4.83 6.87 1.47
N ASP A 35 3.89 6.01 1.12
CA ASP A 35 2.51 6.05 1.63
C ASP A 35 2.40 5.80 3.14
N ILE A 36 3.21 4.88 3.70
CA ILE A 36 3.30 4.65 5.14
C ILE A 36 3.81 5.91 5.85
N LYS A 37 4.87 6.54 5.33
CA LYS A 37 5.41 7.80 5.86
C LYS A 37 4.36 8.92 5.83
N HIS A 38 3.61 9.04 4.72
CA HIS A 38 2.53 10.02 4.60
C HIS A 38 1.40 9.79 5.62
N TYR A 39 1.12 8.54 5.99
CA TYR A 39 0.15 8.17 7.01
C TYR A 39 0.61 8.56 8.43
N GLU A 40 1.87 8.31 8.78
CA GLU A 40 2.44 8.74 10.07
C GLU A 40 2.41 10.26 10.24
N GLU A 41 2.78 11.01 9.20
CA GLU A 41 2.69 12.47 9.16
C GLU A 41 1.24 12.96 9.34
N SER A 42 0.24 12.21 8.87
CA SER A 42 -1.19 12.51 9.07
C SER A 42 -1.63 12.31 10.53
N ILE A 43 -1.09 11.33 11.23
CA ILE A 43 -1.33 11.13 12.68
C ILE A 43 -0.75 12.30 13.47
N ILE A 44 0.45 12.76 13.12
CA ILE A 44 1.11 13.91 13.75
C ILE A 44 0.26 15.17 13.55
N LEU A 45 -0.17 15.45 12.31
CA LEU A 45 -1.03 16.60 12.00
C LEU A 45 -2.33 16.60 12.81
N ASN A 46 -2.97 15.44 12.95
CA ASN A 46 -4.20 15.31 13.74
C ASN A 46 -3.95 15.61 15.24
N LYS A 47 -2.84 15.12 15.80
CA LYS A 47 -2.45 15.41 17.19
C LYS A 47 -2.19 16.92 17.40
N VAL A 48 -1.52 17.57 16.47
CA VAL A 48 -1.25 19.01 16.51
C VAL A 48 -2.55 19.81 16.51
N ILE A 49 -3.50 19.48 15.63
CA ILE A 49 -4.83 20.14 15.59
C ILE A 49 -5.55 20.01 16.94
N ILE A 50 -5.55 18.83 17.56
CA ILE A 50 -6.18 18.61 18.87
C ILE A 50 -5.51 19.45 19.96
N ILE A 51 -4.18 19.55 19.96
CA ILE A 51 -3.43 20.37 20.92
C ILE A 51 -3.77 21.86 20.72
N MET A 52 -3.86 22.31 19.47
CA MET A 52 -4.24 23.68 19.13
C MET A 52 -5.67 24.01 19.55
N ASP A 53 -6.63 23.12 19.29
CA ASP A 53 -8.03 23.31 19.70
C ASP A 53 -8.14 23.46 21.23
N LYS A 54 -7.40 22.64 22.00
CA LYS A 54 -7.32 22.77 23.47
C LYS A 54 -6.65 24.07 23.91
N GLY A 55 -5.60 24.52 23.21
CA GLY A 55 -4.91 25.79 23.48
C GLY A 55 -5.82 26.99 23.25
N LEU A 56 -6.49 27.02 22.09
CA LEU A 56 -7.48 28.03 21.73
C LEU A 56 -8.61 28.11 22.76
N GLN A 57 -9.11 26.96 23.22
CA GLN A 57 -10.16 26.94 24.24
C GLN A 57 -9.66 27.56 25.56
N ARG A 58 -8.48 27.16 26.04
CA ARG A 58 -7.88 27.78 27.24
C ARG A 58 -7.66 29.28 27.11
N MET A 59 -7.29 29.77 25.92
CA MET A 59 -7.10 31.20 25.67
C MET A 59 -8.43 31.95 25.68
N LYS A 60 -9.48 31.38 25.08
CA LYS A 60 -10.83 31.95 25.11
C LYS A 60 -11.45 31.96 26.50
N ASP A 61 -11.13 30.94 27.30
CA ASP A 61 -11.61 30.81 28.68
C ASP A 61 -10.77 31.64 29.68
N SER A 62 -9.71 32.29 29.21
CA SER A 62 -8.89 33.18 30.05
C SER A 62 -9.43 34.61 30.05
N ASP A 63 -9.16 35.36 31.11
CA ASP A 63 -9.48 36.78 31.21
C ASP A 63 -8.52 37.68 30.38
N TYR A 64 -7.61 37.09 29.59
CA TYR A 64 -6.57 37.81 28.86
C TYR A 64 -6.99 38.07 27.40
N PRO A 65 -6.74 39.27 26.84
CA PRO A 65 -7.24 39.65 25.51
C PRO A 65 -6.36 39.12 24.37
N PHE A 66 -6.34 37.81 24.14
CA PHE A 66 -5.55 37.13 23.09
C PHE A 66 -6.10 37.28 21.66
N GLY A 67 -6.63 38.45 21.28
CA GLY A 67 -7.38 38.63 20.04
C GLY A 67 -6.63 38.22 18.77
N THR A 68 -5.36 38.62 18.65
CA THR A 68 -4.53 38.36 17.46
C THR A 68 -4.02 36.93 17.44
N GLU A 69 -3.63 36.39 18.58
CA GLU A 69 -3.11 35.04 18.74
C GLU A 69 -4.19 33.98 18.48
N ILE A 70 -5.42 34.22 18.94
CA ILE A 70 -6.58 33.36 18.65
C ILE A 70 -6.87 33.34 17.15
N ALA A 71 -6.84 34.51 16.49
CA ALA A 71 -7.09 34.61 15.05
C ALA A 71 -6.05 33.82 14.25
N GLU A 72 -4.77 33.99 14.57
CA GLU A 72 -3.67 33.33 13.88
C GLU A 72 -3.66 31.81 14.12
N LEU A 73 -3.87 31.36 15.35
CA LEU A 73 -3.98 29.93 15.67
C LEU A 73 -5.18 29.28 14.99
N THR A 74 -6.31 29.98 14.86
CA THR A 74 -7.50 29.48 14.15
C THR A 74 -7.21 29.32 12.66
N ARG A 75 -6.48 30.27 12.05
CA ARG A 75 -6.05 30.20 10.64
C ARG A 75 -5.13 29.00 10.41
N LEU A 76 -4.07 28.86 11.22
CA LEU A 76 -3.12 27.76 11.14
C LEU A 76 -3.80 26.39 11.33
N ARG A 77 -4.75 26.31 12.28
CA ARG A 77 -5.56 25.11 12.51
C ARG A 77 -6.38 24.73 11.28
N GLY A 78 -6.97 25.71 10.59
CA GLY A 78 -7.69 25.49 9.34
C GLY A 78 -6.80 24.97 8.19
N GLU A 79 -5.60 25.52 8.05
CA GLU A 79 -4.63 25.05 7.05
C GLU A 79 -4.15 23.62 7.31
N LEU A 80 -3.86 23.30 8.57
CA LEU A 80 -3.51 21.94 8.98
C LEU A 80 -4.64 20.95 8.72
N ALA A 81 -5.90 21.33 9.00
CA ALA A 81 -7.06 20.49 8.72
C ALA A 81 -7.23 20.21 7.22
N LYS A 82 -7.00 21.21 6.36
CA LYS A 82 -7.02 21.05 4.90
C LYS A 82 -5.91 20.09 4.43
N ASN A 83 -4.70 20.24 4.96
CA ASN A 83 -3.57 19.35 4.62
C ASN A 83 -3.81 17.91 5.09
N LEU A 84 -4.38 17.73 6.29
CA LEU A 84 -4.79 16.42 6.79
C LEU A 84 -5.85 15.76 5.88
N GLY A 85 -6.84 16.53 5.41
CA GLY A 85 -7.86 16.05 4.48
C GLY A 85 -7.26 15.53 3.17
N LYS A 86 -6.35 16.31 2.56
CA LYS A 86 -5.64 15.88 1.34
C LYS A 86 -4.84 14.59 1.56
N ARG A 87 -4.11 14.50 2.67
CA ARG A 87 -3.30 13.31 2.98
C ARG A 87 -4.16 12.07 3.21
N ARG A 88 -5.32 12.19 3.88
CA ARG A 88 -6.27 11.08 4.04
C ARG A 88 -6.76 10.53 2.70
N VAL A 89 -6.99 11.40 1.72
CA VAL A 89 -7.37 10.98 0.36
C VAL A 89 -6.24 10.20 -0.30
N MET A 90 -5.00 10.67 -0.19
CA MET A 90 -3.83 9.96 -0.72
C MET A 90 -3.64 8.59 -0.06
N CYS A 91 -3.68 8.50 1.27
CA CYS A 91 -3.57 7.22 1.98
C CYS A 91 -4.69 6.24 1.62
N ALA A 92 -5.90 6.74 1.34
CA ALA A 92 -7.00 5.88 0.89
C ALA A 92 -6.77 5.35 -0.54
N ALA A 93 -6.20 6.17 -1.44
CA ALA A 93 -5.82 5.73 -2.78
C ALA A 93 -4.68 4.70 -2.74
N ALA A 94 -3.64 4.98 -1.96
CA ALA A 94 -2.53 4.08 -1.66
C ALA A 94 -3.03 2.71 -1.21
N ARG A 95 -3.89 2.69 -0.18
CA ARG A 95 -4.46 1.46 0.36
C ARG A 95 -5.16 0.62 -0.71
N ARG A 96 -5.91 1.24 -1.62
CA ARG A 96 -6.57 0.52 -2.73
C ARG A 96 -5.55 -0.14 -3.65
N ILE A 97 -4.46 0.57 -3.97
CA ILE A 97 -3.36 0.03 -4.78
C ILE A 97 -2.72 -1.17 -4.07
N CYS A 98 -2.44 -1.06 -2.76
CA CYS A 98 -1.87 -2.15 -1.99
C CYS A 98 -2.78 -3.39 -1.96
N GLU A 99 -4.09 -3.18 -1.78
CA GLU A 99 -5.09 -4.24 -1.77
C GLU A 99 -5.16 -4.94 -3.14
N GLU A 100 -5.10 -4.17 -4.22
CA GLU A 100 -5.10 -4.70 -5.58
C GLU A 100 -3.85 -5.53 -5.88
N VAL A 101 -2.66 -4.99 -5.57
CA VAL A 101 -1.38 -5.69 -5.75
C VAL A 101 -1.34 -6.97 -4.91
N THR A 102 -1.71 -6.89 -3.63
CA THR A 102 -1.73 -8.06 -2.74
C THR A 102 -2.63 -9.16 -3.25
N ARG A 103 -3.82 -8.78 -3.76
CA ARG A 103 -4.76 -9.73 -4.37
C ARG A 103 -4.16 -10.38 -5.61
N GLU A 104 -3.55 -9.61 -6.51
CA GLU A 104 -2.98 -10.15 -7.73
C GLU A 104 -1.79 -11.07 -7.42
N THR A 105 -0.89 -10.67 -6.52
CA THR A 105 0.21 -11.52 -6.04
C THR A 105 -0.30 -12.83 -5.43
N ARG A 106 -1.37 -12.78 -4.62
CA ARG A 106 -1.97 -13.99 -4.05
C ARG A 106 -2.55 -14.91 -5.13
N ASN A 107 -3.24 -14.34 -6.12
CA ASN A 107 -3.80 -15.11 -7.24
C ASN A 107 -2.69 -15.78 -8.05
N GLN A 108 -1.59 -15.08 -8.30
CA GLN A 108 -0.45 -15.63 -9.01
C GLN A 108 0.20 -16.79 -8.24
N ARG A 109 0.36 -16.65 -6.92
CA ARG A 109 0.86 -17.73 -6.06
C ARG A 109 -0.04 -18.97 -6.09
N LEU A 110 -1.36 -18.77 -6.04
CA LEU A 110 -2.34 -19.86 -6.13
C LEU A 110 -2.27 -20.60 -7.48
N ARG A 111 -2.06 -19.87 -8.58
CA ARG A 111 -1.87 -20.49 -9.91
C ARG A 111 -0.63 -21.41 -9.88
N LEU A 112 0.50 -20.90 -9.40
CA LEU A 112 1.75 -21.65 -9.27
C LEU A 112 1.59 -22.90 -8.38
N GLU A 113 0.90 -22.80 -7.24
CA GLU A 113 0.65 -23.94 -6.34
C GLU A 113 -0.20 -25.03 -7.02
N ILE A 114 -1.24 -24.64 -7.77
CA ILE A 114 -2.07 -25.59 -8.53
C ILE A 114 -1.25 -26.28 -9.62
N GLN A 115 -0.39 -25.52 -10.30
CA GLN A 115 0.43 -26.01 -11.40
C GLN A 115 1.51 -26.97 -10.88
N HIS A 116 2.16 -26.63 -9.76
CA HIS A 116 3.10 -27.51 -9.07
C HIS A 116 2.44 -28.82 -8.61
N LYS A 117 1.21 -28.74 -8.06
CA LYS A 117 0.47 -29.95 -7.66
C LYS A 117 0.14 -30.85 -8.85
N ARG A 118 -0.33 -30.27 -9.96
CA ARG A 118 -0.60 -31.02 -11.20
C ARG A 118 0.65 -31.67 -11.78
N PHE A 119 1.80 -31.00 -11.71
CA PHE A 119 3.07 -31.59 -12.13
C PHE A 119 3.43 -32.82 -11.31
N ILE A 120 3.31 -32.72 -9.98
CA ILE A 120 3.57 -33.85 -9.06
C ILE A 120 2.60 -35.01 -9.35
N ASP A 121 1.31 -34.71 -9.45
CA ASP A 121 0.27 -35.73 -9.69
C ASP A 121 0.50 -36.45 -11.04
N ASN A 122 0.87 -35.71 -12.10
CA ASN A 122 1.15 -36.30 -13.40
C ASN A 122 2.45 -37.13 -13.41
N ALA A 123 3.51 -36.65 -12.76
CA ALA A 123 4.76 -37.40 -12.63
C ALA A 123 4.54 -38.70 -11.83
N ALA A 124 3.67 -38.69 -10.82
CA ALA A 124 3.30 -39.89 -10.08
C ALA A 124 2.57 -40.91 -10.96
N ILE A 125 1.67 -40.46 -11.84
CA ILE A 125 0.95 -41.32 -12.80
C ILE A 125 1.92 -41.94 -13.82
N GLU A 126 2.86 -41.16 -14.37
CA GLU A 126 3.88 -41.68 -15.30
C GLU A 126 4.79 -42.72 -14.64
N ILE A 127 5.18 -42.51 -13.39
CA ILE A 127 5.99 -43.49 -12.65
C ILE A 127 5.18 -44.78 -12.42
N GLN A 128 3.91 -44.69 -12.07
CA GLN A 128 3.04 -45.85 -11.87
C GLN A 128 2.90 -46.69 -13.16
N GLN A 129 2.73 -46.04 -14.31
CA GLN A 129 2.60 -46.70 -15.62
C GLN A 129 3.89 -47.35 -16.13
N ASN A 130 5.06 -46.95 -15.61
CA ASN A 130 6.35 -47.52 -15.98
C ASN A 130 6.80 -48.65 -15.03
N ILE A 131 6.06 -48.91 -13.95
CA ILE A 131 6.35 -49.97 -12.97
C ILE A 131 5.42 -51.19 -13.13
N GLU A 132 4.30 -51.05 -13.86
CA GLU A 132 3.43 -52.15 -14.32
C GLU A 132 3.89 -52.73 -15.68
#